data_AF-A0A653BYF7-F1
#
_entry.id   AF-A0A653BYF7-F1
#
_cell.length_a   1.000
_cell.length_b   1.000
_cell.length_c   1.000
_cell.angle_alpha   90.00
_cell.angle_beta   90.00
_cell.angle_gamma   90.00
#
_symmetry.space_group_name_H-M   'P 1'
#
loop_
_entity.id
_entity.type
_entity.pdbx_description
1 polymer ?
#
loop_
_entity_poly.entity_id
_entity_poly.type
_entity_poly.pdbx_seq_one_letter_code
_entity_poly.pdbx_strand_id
1 'polypeptide(L)'
;MRGFLSLITCFAILQNVRGWREFSRGRSKGGNLGLPGGDDLVRGEHEKVTTEWFTQYLDHSSPTDSRTWKQRYFVNDQYVNQRRDVAFLMIGGEGEASIQWMTKGAWINYAKKFNAICFQLEHRYYGKSHPTADLSTENLQYLTSEQALADIAYFIEEMNVKYELSPNVKWIAFGGSYPGSLAAWVRQRYPHLVYGSMAASGPLLAEINFSEYFTVVYNDLKGTGGDKCVSAVKQAFYQVDLLTRHMVGQRNLDKLFVLCDSIAGTTSSSEDIANLFETLNGHFAETAQYNKDNRMSKVPNNITLDTLCNIMVNDKLGPEVNRLAAVNDLMMKRNNQTCLDYKYDKMISDMRNVSWGSEVSEGGRQWYYQTCTDFGFYQTTDRIPLDFFIKQCSDIFGPKFNLTIVERGVQRTNTLYGGLNPSVTNVIFVQGSYDPWHALGINKSTKLYPAVVIDSASHCENMYSPSVYDSEALRQARIQIEEFIGNLLKSA
;
A
#
# COMPACT_ATOMS: atom_id res chain seq x y z
N MET A 1 -68.14 -0.90 13.24
CA MET A 1 -67.03 -1.80 12.85
C MET A 1 -65.97 -0.97 12.15
N ARG A 2 -64.89 -0.63 12.87
CA ARG A 2 -63.70 0.04 12.32
C ARG A 2 -62.68 -1.05 12.00
N GLY A 3 -62.34 -1.23 10.72
CA GLY A 3 -61.27 -2.13 10.28
C GLY A 3 -60.03 -1.31 9.98
N PHE A 4 -59.00 -1.41 10.82
CA PHE A 4 -57.66 -0.92 10.54
C PHE A 4 -56.94 -1.95 9.66
N LEU A 5 -56.58 -1.57 8.44
CA LEU A 5 -55.59 -2.31 7.63
C LEU A 5 -54.20 -1.87 8.09
N SER A 6 -53.47 -2.74 8.79
CA SER A 6 -52.04 -2.56 9.02
C SER A 6 -51.27 -2.98 7.77
N LEU A 7 -50.69 -2.01 7.06
CA LEU A 7 -49.63 -2.27 6.10
C LEU A 7 -48.35 -2.66 6.87
N ILE A 8 -47.94 -3.92 6.75
CA ILE A 8 -46.63 -4.37 7.19
C ILE A 8 -45.62 -3.96 6.10
N THR A 9 -44.90 -2.88 6.33
CA THR A 9 -43.70 -2.53 5.56
C THR A 9 -42.59 -3.52 5.92
N CYS A 10 -42.29 -4.47 5.03
CA CYS A 10 -41.05 -5.24 5.06
C CYS A 10 -39.87 -4.29 4.84
N PHE A 11 -39.21 -3.88 5.93
CA PHE A 11 -37.84 -3.39 5.84
C PHE A 11 -36.96 -4.60 5.49
N ALA A 12 -36.63 -4.75 4.21
CA ALA A 12 -35.49 -5.56 3.82
C ALA A 12 -34.25 -4.89 4.44
N ILE A 13 -33.71 -5.49 5.49
CA ILE A 13 -32.38 -5.17 5.98
C ILE A 13 -31.43 -5.63 4.86
N LEU A 14 -31.11 -4.74 3.93
CA LEU A 14 -29.96 -4.89 3.07
C LEU A 14 -28.75 -4.95 4.00
N GLN A 15 -28.29 -6.15 4.32
CA GLN A 15 -26.94 -6.30 4.84
C GLN A 15 -26.04 -5.79 3.73
N ASN A 16 -25.40 -4.64 3.95
CA ASN A 16 -24.33 -4.15 3.09
C ASN A 16 -23.19 -5.18 3.21
N VAL A 17 -23.20 -6.17 2.33
CA VAL A 17 -22.06 -7.03 2.10
C VAL A 17 -21.04 -6.14 1.39
N ARG A 18 -19.96 -5.83 2.09
CA ARG A 18 -18.82 -5.10 1.53
C ARG A 18 -18.10 -6.06 0.56
N GLY A 19 -18.12 -5.75 -0.73
CA GLY A 19 -17.49 -6.57 -1.77
C GLY A 19 -16.03 -6.19 -2.05
N TRP A 20 -15.53 -5.09 -1.47
CA TRP A 20 -14.12 -4.72 -1.57
C TRP A 20 -13.22 -5.64 -0.74
N ARG A 21 -12.06 -6.00 -1.30
CA ARG A 21 -11.07 -6.89 -0.66
C ARG A 21 -10.25 -6.11 0.37
N GLU A 22 -10.04 -6.73 1.52
CA GLU A 22 -9.21 -6.15 2.59
C GLU A 22 -7.73 -6.10 2.20
N PHE A 23 -7.26 -7.02 1.35
CA PHE A 23 -5.93 -6.97 0.72
C PHE A 23 -6.03 -7.39 -0.76
N SER A 24 -5.53 -6.55 -1.66
CA SER A 24 -5.44 -6.87 -3.10
C SER A 24 -4.39 -5.99 -3.79
N ARG A 25 -3.72 -6.53 -4.82
CA ARG A 25 -2.59 -5.90 -5.52
C ARG A 25 -1.51 -5.39 -4.55
N GLY A 26 -1.22 -6.20 -3.53
CA GLY A 26 -0.21 -5.93 -2.50
C GLY A 26 -0.53 -4.77 -1.55
N ARG A 27 -1.83 -4.41 -1.48
CA ARG A 27 -2.32 -3.27 -0.71
C ARG A 27 -3.47 -3.65 0.21
N SER A 28 -3.38 -3.26 1.48
CA SER A 28 -4.50 -3.34 2.43
C SER A 28 -5.52 -2.20 2.24
N LYS A 29 -6.76 -2.39 2.68
CA LYS A 29 -7.75 -1.31 2.76
C LYS A 29 -7.19 -0.14 3.60
N GLY A 30 -7.31 1.09 3.08
CA GLY A 30 -6.72 2.29 3.69
C GLY A 30 -5.26 2.62 3.30
N GLY A 31 -4.53 1.74 2.59
CA GLY A 31 -3.23 2.03 1.99
C GLY A 31 -2.10 1.06 2.36
N ASN A 32 -0.92 1.26 1.78
CA ASN A 32 0.25 0.39 1.96
C ASN A 32 1.08 0.71 3.22
N LEU A 33 1.01 1.94 3.72
CA LEU A 33 1.74 2.37 4.89
C LEU A 33 0.74 2.62 6.03
N GLY A 34 0.61 1.65 6.92
CA GLY A 34 -0.27 1.80 8.08
C GLY A 34 0.29 2.78 9.11
N LEU A 35 -0.54 3.18 10.07
CA LEU A 35 -0.21 4.24 11.01
C LEU A 35 0.95 3.86 11.95
N PRO A 36 1.80 4.83 12.35
CA PRO A 36 2.87 4.61 13.30
C PRO A 36 2.27 4.46 14.71
N GLY A 37 1.91 3.23 15.11
CA GLY A 37 1.55 2.75 16.45
C GLY A 37 0.89 3.68 17.50
N GLY A 38 -0.22 3.19 18.09
CA GLY A 38 -0.81 3.63 19.36
C GLY A 38 -1.97 4.62 19.25
N ASP A 39 -3.15 4.24 19.75
CA ASP A 39 -4.30 5.15 19.97
C ASP A 39 -4.04 6.18 21.08
N ASP A 40 -2.96 5.99 21.85
CA ASP A 40 -2.44 6.98 22.79
C ASP A 40 -1.72 8.09 22.00
N LEU A 41 -2.53 8.90 21.35
CA LEU A 41 -2.20 10.28 21.06
C LEU A 41 -2.08 10.97 22.41
N VAL A 42 -0.86 11.28 22.84
CA VAL A 42 -0.63 12.04 24.07
C VAL A 42 -1.45 13.33 23.95
N ARG A 43 -2.47 13.49 24.81
CA ARG A 43 -3.25 14.73 24.92
C ARG A 43 -2.27 15.90 25.02
N GLY A 44 -2.26 16.78 24.02
CA GLY A 44 -1.38 17.96 23.94
C GLY A 44 -0.38 17.97 22.79
N GLU A 45 -0.01 16.84 22.17
CA GLU A 45 0.90 16.86 21.00
C GLU A 45 0.21 17.36 19.72
N HIS A 46 -1.12 17.20 19.60
CA HIS A 46 -1.91 17.71 18.46
C HIS A 46 -2.07 19.22 18.43
N GLU A 47 -1.91 19.93 19.56
CA GLU A 47 -2.18 21.36 19.62
C GLU A 47 -1.24 22.20 18.72
N LYS A 48 -0.15 21.62 18.22
CA LYS A 48 0.81 22.30 17.35
C LYS A 48 1.06 21.61 16.00
N VAL A 49 0.24 20.63 15.62
CA VAL A 49 0.24 20.11 14.24
C VAL A 49 -1.01 20.62 13.56
N THR A 50 -0.85 21.38 12.47
CA THR A 50 -2.01 21.93 11.75
C THR A 50 -2.30 21.12 10.50
N THR A 51 -3.60 21.00 10.19
CA THR A 51 -4.08 20.49 8.91
C THR A 51 -4.35 21.69 8.02
N GLU A 52 -3.70 21.72 6.89
CA GLU A 52 -3.69 22.86 5.98
C GLU A 52 -4.03 22.40 4.56
N TRP A 53 -4.38 23.38 3.71
CA TRP A 53 -4.71 23.15 2.32
C TRP A 53 -3.96 24.15 1.45
N PHE A 54 -3.26 23.66 0.44
CA PHE A 54 -2.63 24.53 -0.54
C PHE A 54 -3.34 24.41 -1.89
N THR A 55 -3.30 25.49 -2.66
CA THR A 55 -3.87 25.52 -4.01
C THR A 55 -2.88 24.84 -4.95
N GLN A 56 -3.32 23.78 -5.62
CA GLN A 56 -2.51 23.00 -6.54
C GLN A 56 -3.09 23.08 -7.96
N TYR A 57 -2.23 22.97 -8.98
CA TYR A 57 -2.68 22.83 -10.37
C TYR A 57 -3.22 21.42 -10.64
N LEU A 58 -4.31 21.33 -11.41
CA LEU A 58 -4.87 20.04 -11.80
C LEU A 58 -3.91 19.27 -12.72
N ASP A 59 -3.36 19.97 -13.71
CA ASP A 59 -2.51 19.41 -14.75
C ASP A 59 -1.20 20.18 -14.89
N HIS A 60 -0.10 19.58 -14.44
CA HIS A 60 1.25 20.15 -14.55
C HIS A 60 1.87 19.99 -15.95
N SER A 61 1.23 19.23 -16.84
CA SER A 61 1.75 18.97 -18.19
C SER A 61 1.29 20.01 -19.22
N SER A 62 0.29 20.83 -18.87
CA SER A 62 -0.30 21.83 -19.76
C SER A 62 -0.26 23.22 -19.12
N PRO A 63 0.66 24.11 -19.53
CA PRO A 63 0.77 25.46 -18.96
C PRO A 63 -0.44 26.37 -19.29
N THR A 64 -1.30 25.95 -20.23
CA THR A 64 -2.54 26.67 -20.56
C THR A 64 -3.73 26.23 -19.72
N ASP A 65 -3.60 25.15 -18.94
CA ASP A 65 -4.63 24.72 -18.01
C ASP A 65 -4.49 25.46 -16.68
N SER A 66 -5.42 26.36 -16.40
CA SER A 66 -5.43 27.16 -15.17
C SER A 66 -6.28 26.55 -14.07
N ARG A 67 -6.82 25.33 -14.24
CA ARG A 67 -7.67 24.70 -13.22
C ARG A 67 -6.84 24.34 -12.00
N THR A 68 -7.39 24.63 -10.84
CA THR A 68 -6.76 24.37 -9.55
C THR A 68 -7.69 23.63 -8.60
N TRP A 69 -7.09 23.03 -7.58
CA TRP A 69 -7.78 22.27 -6.54
C TRP A 69 -7.06 22.44 -5.19
N LYS A 70 -7.66 21.94 -4.11
CA LYS A 70 -7.07 22.01 -2.76
C LYS A 70 -6.44 20.67 -2.40
N GLN A 71 -5.13 20.66 -2.23
CA GLN A 71 -4.39 19.50 -1.78
C GLN A 71 -4.09 19.62 -0.28
N ARG A 72 -4.41 18.58 0.46
CA ARG A 72 -4.24 18.53 1.92
C ARG A 72 -2.78 18.30 2.28
N TYR A 73 -2.33 18.97 3.33
CA TYR A 73 -1.05 18.68 3.95
C TYR A 73 -1.10 18.92 5.46
N PHE A 74 -0.12 18.39 6.17
CA PHE A 74 0.08 18.63 7.60
C PHE A 74 1.45 19.28 7.81
N VAL A 75 1.58 20.12 8.83
CA VAL A 75 2.84 20.74 9.22
C VAL A 75 3.08 20.61 10.72
N ASN A 76 4.34 20.35 11.08
CA ASN A 76 4.83 20.40 12.45
C ASN A 76 6.13 21.22 12.46
N ASP A 77 6.08 22.41 13.05
CA ASP A 77 7.20 23.34 13.13
C ASP A 77 7.87 23.36 14.51
N GLN A 78 7.50 22.45 15.41
CA GLN A 78 8.00 22.44 16.80
C GLN A 78 9.52 22.28 16.92
N TYR A 79 10.17 21.67 15.92
CA TYR A 79 11.59 21.33 15.96
C TYR A 79 12.45 22.29 15.17
N VAL A 80 11.85 23.21 14.40
CA VAL A 80 12.60 24.09 13.51
C VAL A 80 13.45 25.08 14.30
N ASN A 81 14.70 25.25 13.90
CA ASN A 81 15.55 26.31 14.45
C ASN A 81 15.19 27.68 13.85
N GLN A 82 15.81 28.75 14.37
CA GLN A 82 15.63 30.10 13.84
C GLN A 82 16.14 30.28 12.40
N ARG A 83 17.06 29.43 11.93
CA ARG A 83 17.63 29.50 10.58
C ARG A 83 16.69 28.95 9.52
N ARG A 84 15.75 28.06 9.89
CA ARG A 84 14.80 27.40 8.97
C ARG A 84 15.50 26.81 7.73
N ASP A 85 16.65 26.19 7.97
CA ASP A 85 17.59 25.71 6.94
C ASP A 85 17.41 24.22 6.60
N VAL A 86 16.52 23.51 7.29
CA VAL A 86 16.22 22.10 7.06
C VAL A 86 14.71 21.88 7.06
N ALA A 87 14.20 21.21 6.02
CA ALA A 87 12.80 20.84 5.90
C ALA A 87 12.67 19.36 5.56
N PHE A 88 11.83 18.63 6.27
CA PHE A 88 11.55 17.22 6.03
C PHE A 88 10.15 17.06 5.43
N LEU A 89 10.06 16.27 4.37
CA LEU A 89 8.80 15.99 3.69
C LEU A 89 8.49 14.50 3.74
N MET A 90 7.45 14.11 4.46
CA MET A 90 6.83 12.80 4.34
C MET A 90 5.85 12.80 3.16
N ILE A 91 6.13 11.98 2.15
CA ILE A 91 5.27 11.85 0.97
C ILE A 91 4.10 10.91 1.29
N GLY A 92 2.86 11.37 1.11
CA GLY A 92 1.67 10.53 1.14
C GLY A 92 1.57 9.62 -0.10
N GLY A 93 0.89 8.49 0.04
CA GLY A 93 0.75 7.47 -1.02
C GLY A 93 -0.69 7.07 -1.29
N GLU A 94 -0.88 5.80 -1.62
CA GLU A 94 -2.16 5.17 -1.92
C GLU A 94 -3.11 4.99 -0.72
N GLY A 95 -3.26 6.02 0.12
CA GLY A 95 -4.10 6.03 1.30
C GLY A 95 -4.31 7.43 1.86
N GLU A 96 -5.23 7.56 2.81
CA GLU A 96 -5.45 8.83 3.51
C GLU A 96 -4.21 9.20 4.34
N ALA A 97 -3.65 10.41 4.15
CA ALA A 97 -2.56 10.86 4.98
C ALA A 97 -3.06 11.18 6.40
N SER A 98 -2.20 11.00 7.39
CA SER A 98 -2.60 11.03 8.79
C SER A 98 -1.64 11.85 9.63
N ILE A 99 -2.23 12.78 10.38
CA ILE A 99 -1.55 13.63 11.34
C ILE A 99 -0.66 12.86 12.34
N GLN A 100 -0.92 11.56 12.57
CA GLN A 100 -0.08 10.71 13.43
C GLN A 100 1.38 10.63 12.94
N TRP A 101 1.60 10.65 11.63
CA TRP A 101 2.94 10.67 11.07
C TRP A 101 3.70 11.95 11.42
N MET A 102 3.03 13.04 11.78
CA MET A 102 3.68 14.31 12.12
C MET A 102 4.25 14.35 13.53
N THR A 103 3.94 13.38 14.40
CA THR A 103 4.46 13.31 15.78
C THR A 103 5.15 11.99 16.09
N LYS A 104 4.99 10.97 15.24
CA LYS A 104 5.53 9.62 15.41
C LYS A 104 6.33 9.16 14.19
N GLY A 105 7.05 8.05 14.34
CA GLY A 105 7.94 7.50 13.32
C GLY A 105 9.40 7.88 13.52
N ALA A 106 10.31 7.10 12.93
CA ALA A 106 11.75 7.35 13.02
C ALA A 106 12.14 8.73 12.45
N TRP A 107 11.44 9.19 11.41
CA TRP A 107 11.73 10.48 10.76
C TRP A 107 11.54 11.69 11.69
N ILE A 108 10.61 11.62 12.65
CA ILE A 108 10.42 12.67 13.66
C ILE A 108 11.60 12.74 14.63
N ASN A 109 12.23 11.60 14.95
CA ASN A 109 13.45 11.60 15.76
C ASN A 109 14.61 12.28 15.01
N TYR A 110 14.72 12.03 13.71
CA TYR A 110 15.67 12.74 12.85
C TYR A 110 15.36 14.24 12.80
N ALA A 111 14.08 14.62 12.66
CA ALA A 111 13.69 16.02 12.62
C ALA A 111 14.06 16.78 13.90
N LYS A 112 13.83 16.18 15.08
CA LYS A 112 14.26 16.70 16.38
C LYS A 112 15.78 16.89 16.43
N LYS A 113 16.55 15.93 15.92
CA LYS A 113 18.01 15.98 15.94
C LYS A 113 18.58 17.04 14.98
N PHE A 114 17.96 17.20 13.81
CA PHE A 114 18.44 18.09 12.75
C PHE A 114 17.73 19.44 12.71
N ASN A 115 16.83 19.69 13.67
CA ASN A 115 16.03 20.91 13.78
C ASN A 115 15.21 21.23 12.53
N ALA A 116 14.55 20.22 11.98
CA ALA A 116 13.79 20.33 10.74
C ALA A 116 12.34 20.78 10.99
N ILE A 117 11.82 21.67 10.14
CA ILE A 117 10.36 21.79 9.97
C ILE A 117 9.86 20.56 9.22
N CYS A 118 8.73 20.00 9.65
CA CYS A 118 8.18 18.77 9.10
C CYS A 118 6.90 19.06 8.32
N PHE A 119 6.78 18.44 7.15
CA PHE A 119 5.56 18.43 6.34
C PHE A 119 5.16 17.00 5.99
N GLN A 120 3.86 16.75 5.91
CA GLN A 120 3.32 15.58 5.21
C GLN A 120 2.34 16.02 4.14
N LEU A 121 2.64 15.70 2.89
CA LEU A 121 1.83 16.06 1.74
C LEU A 121 0.94 14.88 1.33
N GLU A 122 -0.37 15.06 1.31
CA GLU A 122 -1.29 14.01 0.88
C GLU A 122 -1.29 13.89 -0.65
N HIS A 123 -1.21 12.66 -1.16
CA HIS A 123 -1.16 12.39 -2.60
C HIS A 123 -2.46 12.81 -3.29
N ARG A 124 -2.37 13.33 -4.53
CA ARG A 124 -3.54 13.59 -5.37
C ARG A 124 -4.41 12.34 -5.50
N TYR A 125 -5.73 12.51 -5.48
CA TYR A 125 -6.74 11.45 -5.54
C TYR A 125 -6.86 10.52 -4.33
N TYR A 126 -6.05 10.67 -3.29
CA TYR A 126 -6.14 9.85 -2.08
C TYR A 126 -6.61 10.69 -0.89
N GLY A 127 -7.21 10.02 0.10
CA GLY A 127 -7.70 10.68 1.31
C GLY A 127 -8.79 11.72 1.03
N LYS A 128 -8.51 12.97 1.40
CA LYS A 128 -9.35 14.16 1.17
C LYS A 128 -8.80 15.07 0.07
N SER A 129 -7.68 14.72 -0.56
CA SER A 129 -7.10 15.41 -1.71
C SER A 129 -7.83 15.03 -3.01
N HIS A 130 -8.98 15.66 -3.27
CA HIS A 130 -9.87 15.36 -4.40
C HIS A 130 -9.76 16.42 -5.50
N PRO A 131 -8.93 16.21 -6.54
CA PRO A 131 -8.71 17.21 -7.60
C PRO A 131 -9.89 17.37 -8.58
N THR A 132 -10.82 16.42 -8.60
CA THR A 132 -11.92 16.34 -9.58
C THR A 132 -13.23 15.94 -8.91
N ALA A 133 -14.34 16.08 -9.64
CA ALA A 133 -15.68 15.85 -9.10
C ALA A 133 -15.94 14.38 -8.72
N ASP A 134 -15.28 13.43 -9.38
CA ASP A 134 -15.41 11.99 -9.15
C ASP A 134 -14.17 11.21 -9.63
N LEU A 135 -14.20 9.89 -9.43
CA LEU A 135 -13.18 8.92 -9.86
C LEU A 135 -13.50 8.29 -11.23
N SER A 136 -14.22 8.99 -12.12
CA SER A 136 -14.44 8.50 -13.48
C SER A 136 -13.11 8.32 -14.20
N THR A 137 -13.07 7.40 -15.18
CA THR A 137 -11.84 7.15 -15.96
C THR A 137 -11.32 8.41 -16.66
N GLU A 138 -12.21 9.31 -17.09
CA GLU A 138 -11.83 10.60 -17.65
C GLU A 138 -11.14 11.50 -16.63
N ASN A 139 -11.61 11.52 -15.39
CA ASN A 139 -10.97 12.29 -14.32
C ASN A 139 -9.66 11.66 -13.85
N LEU A 140 -9.57 10.33 -13.79
CA LEU A 140 -8.36 9.62 -13.37
C LEU A 140 -7.15 9.82 -14.28
N GLN A 141 -7.30 10.42 -15.47
CA GLN A 141 -6.16 10.74 -16.34
C GLN A 141 -5.07 11.61 -15.68
N TYR A 142 -5.42 12.38 -14.64
CA TYR A 142 -4.47 13.20 -13.88
C TYR A 142 -3.83 12.45 -12.69
N LEU A 143 -4.18 11.18 -12.48
CA LEU A 143 -3.55 10.30 -11.48
C LEU A 143 -2.37 9.57 -12.13
N THR A 144 -1.23 10.24 -12.20
CA THR A 144 0.03 9.63 -12.64
C THR A 144 1.15 9.95 -11.65
N SER A 145 2.21 9.13 -11.66
CA SER A 145 3.40 9.41 -10.85
C SER A 145 4.03 10.77 -11.18
N GLU A 146 4.10 11.20 -12.44
CA GLU A 146 4.73 12.48 -12.81
C GLU A 146 3.96 13.68 -12.29
N GLN A 147 2.64 13.60 -12.36
CA GLN A 147 1.75 14.62 -11.82
C GLN A 147 1.89 14.75 -10.30
N ALA A 148 2.03 13.62 -9.58
CA ALA A 148 2.30 13.63 -8.14
C ALA A 148 3.70 14.15 -7.79
N LEU A 149 4.72 13.84 -8.61
CA LEU A 149 6.06 14.41 -8.44
C LEU A 149 6.08 15.92 -8.68
N ALA A 150 5.32 16.40 -9.66
CA ALA A 150 5.14 17.84 -9.89
C ALA A 150 4.37 18.49 -8.74
N ASP A 151 3.37 17.81 -8.15
CA ASP A 151 2.70 18.33 -6.96
C ASP A 151 3.67 18.62 -5.82
N ILE A 152 4.59 17.68 -5.57
CA ILE A 152 5.62 17.83 -4.55
C ILE A 152 6.53 19.03 -4.86
N ALA A 153 6.94 19.21 -6.12
CA ALA A 153 7.79 20.32 -6.52
C ALA A 153 7.12 21.68 -6.27
N TYR A 154 5.89 21.87 -6.73
CA TYR A 154 5.13 23.10 -6.49
C TYR A 154 4.82 23.31 -5.01
N PHE A 155 4.53 22.24 -4.27
CA PHE A 155 4.36 22.32 -2.82
C PHE A 155 5.61 22.87 -2.13
N ILE A 156 6.80 22.35 -2.46
CA ILE A 156 8.06 22.80 -1.88
C ILE A 156 8.28 24.30 -2.13
N GLU A 157 8.10 24.77 -3.36
CA GLU A 157 8.22 26.19 -3.72
C GLU A 157 7.27 27.07 -2.89
N GLU A 158 6.00 26.69 -2.80
CA GLU A 158 5.00 27.43 -2.02
C GLU A 158 5.31 27.40 -0.51
N MET A 159 5.78 26.27 0.03
CA MET A 159 6.11 26.16 1.45
C MET A 159 7.37 26.95 1.81
N ASN A 160 8.33 27.06 0.90
CA ASN A 160 9.51 27.92 1.09
C ASN A 160 9.09 29.37 1.35
N VAL A 161 8.11 29.87 0.59
CA VAL A 161 7.56 31.22 0.75
C VAL A 161 6.65 31.30 1.99
N LYS A 162 5.66 30.41 2.12
CA LYS A 162 4.64 30.47 3.19
C LYS A 162 5.24 30.35 4.60
N TYR A 163 6.32 29.59 4.77
CA TYR A 163 6.95 29.34 6.07
C TYR A 163 8.29 30.06 6.26
N GLU A 164 8.61 31.01 5.36
CA GLU A 164 9.82 31.83 5.41
C GLU A 164 11.08 30.96 5.58
N LEU A 165 11.18 29.89 4.78
CA LEU A 165 12.32 29.00 4.84
C LEU A 165 13.57 29.69 4.29
N SER A 166 14.73 29.27 4.79
CA SER A 166 16.01 29.81 4.32
C SER A 166 16.12 29.70 2.80
N PRO A 167 16.71 30.69 2.09
CA PRO A 167 17.05 30.56 0.68
C PRO A 167 17.93 29.35 0.35
N ASN A 168 18.64 28.83 1.36
CA ASN A 168 19.49 27.63 1.26
C ASN A 168 18.87 26.42 1.97
N VAL A 169 17.55 26.38 2.18
CA VAL A 169 16.87 25.29 2.87
C VAL A 169 17.14 23.96 2.17
N LYS A 170 17.51 22.95 2.96
CA LYS A 170 17.72 21.58 2.48
C LYS A 170 16.47 20.76 2.74
N TRP A 171 15.76 20.40 1.67
CA TRP A 171 14.63 19.47 1.74
C TRP A 171 15.10 18.02 1.72
N ILE A 172 14.68 17.22 2.71
CA ILE A 172 14.86 15.78 2.72
C ILE A 172 13.49 15.11 2.59
N ALA A 173 13.28 14.33 1.53
CA ALA A 173 12.05 13.60 1.29
C ALA A 173 12.09 12.19 1.91
N PHE A 174 10.97 11.74 2.45
CA PHE A 174 10.79 10.42 3.06
C PHE A 174 9.55 9.77 2.46
N GLY A 175 9.62 8.46 2.22
CA GLY A 175 8.46 7.69 1.81
C GLY A 175 8.68 6.19 1.99
N GLY A 176 7.59 5.47 2.19
CA GLY A 176 7.54 4.01 2.29
C GLY A 176 6.62 3.43 1.24
N SER A 177 6.95 2.29 0.64
CA SER A 177 6.17 1.67 -0.44
C SER A 177 6.21 2.52 -1.71
N TYR A 178 5.10 2.69 -2.45
CA TYR A 178 5.05 3.63 -3.58
C TYR A 178 5.52 5.06 -3.22
N PRO A 179 5.19 5.63 -2.05
CA PRO A 179 5.85 6.86 -1.57
C PRO A 179 7.38 6.77 -1.47
N GLY A 180 7.95 5.60 -1.18
CA GLY A 180 9.39 5.36 -1.24
C GLY A 180 9.91 5.48 -2.67
N SER A 181 9.16 4.96 -3.65
CA SER A 181 9.45 5.18 -5.08
C SER A 181 9.37 6.66 -5.43
N LEU A 182 8.30 7.37 -4.99
CA LEU A 182 8.18 8.82 -5.17
C LEU A 182 9.33 9.60 -4.52
N ALA A 183 9.78 9.20 -3.33
CA ALA A 183 10.91 9.84 -2.64
C ALA A 183 12.21 9.72 -3.43
N ALA A 184 12.46 8.57 -4.06
CA ALA A 184 13.58 8.39 -4.97
C ALA A 184 13.41 9.24 -6.25
N TRP A 185 12.24 9.17 -6.88
CA TRP A 185 11.98 9.83 -8.15
C TRP A 185 11.91 11.35 -8.06
N VAL A 186 11.42 11.90 -6.95
CA VAL A 186 11.40 13.36 -6.75
C VAL A 186 12.81 13.91 -6.58
N ARG A 187 13.70 13.18 -5.89
CA ARG A 187 15.12 13.54 -5.80
C ARG A 187 15.81 13.44 -7.15
N GLN A 188 15.48 12.43 -7.96
CA GLN A 188 16.00 12.27 -9.32
C GLN A 188 15.53 13.39 -10.25
N ARG A 189 14.25 13.77 -10.19
CA ARG A 189 13.62 14.70 -11.15
C ARG A 189 13.76 16.17 -10.77
N TYR A 190 13.74 16.47 -9.48
CA TYR A 190 13.84 17.83 -8.95
C TYR A 190 15.02 17.97 -7.98
N PRO A 191 16.26 17.67 -8.41
CA PRO A 191 17.42 17.72 -7.52
C PRO A 191 17.80 19.13 -7.06
N HIS A 192 17.23 20.16 -7.68
CA HIS A 192 17.36 21.56 -7.30
C HIS A 192 16.40 21.94 -6.15
N LEU A 193 15.33 21.16 -5.90
CA LEU A 193 14.38 21.38 -4.80
C LEU A 193 14.61 20.40 -3.65
N VAL A 194 14.77 19.12 -3.96
CA VAL A 194 14.94 18.05 -2.96
C VAL A 194 16.42 17.71 -2.82
N TYR A 195 17.04 18.07 -1.72
CA TYR A 195 18.48 17.90 -1.49
C TYR A 195 18.89 16.43 -1.31
N GLY A 196 18.03 15.62 -0.67
CA GLY A 196 18.20 14.18 -0.53
C GLY A 196 16.90 13.46 -0.17
N SER A 197 16.93 12.13 -0.16
CA SER A 197 15.75 11.35 0.25
C SER A 197 16.08 9.99 0.86
N MET A 198 15.10 9.48 1.62
CA MET A 198 15.07 8.13 2.18
C MET A 198 13.89 7.39 1.57
N ALA A 199 14.20 6.35 0.78
CA ALA A 199 13.23 5.53 0.05
C ALA A 199 13.13 4.15 0.71
N ALA A 200 12.12 3.95 1.57
CA ALA A 200 11.87 2.69 2.24
C ALA A 200 10.93 1.80 1.42
N SER A 201 11.30 0.53 1.24
CA SER A 201 10.47 -0.50 0.61
C SER A 201 9.84 -0.09 -0.72
N GLY A 202 10.52 0.77 -1.49
CA GLY A 202 9.99 1.33 -2.73
C GLY A 202 10.18 0.39 -3.91
N PRO A 203 9.10 -0.11 -4.56
CA PRO A 203 9.21 -0.84 -5.82
C PRO A 203 9.51 0.15 -6.95
N LEU A 204 10.75 0.14 -7.45
CA LEU A 204 11.21 1.07 -8.50
C LEU A 204 11.07 0.49 -9.90
N LEU A 205 11.22 -0.83 -10.03
CA LEU A 205 11.04 -1.53 -11.30
C LEU A 205 9.55 -1.77 -11.53
N ALA A 206 8.94 -1.01 -12.44
CA ALA A 206 7.60 -1.33 -12.91
C ALA A 206 7.65 -2.67 -13.67
N GLU A 207 6.78 -3.62 -13.29
CA GLU A 207 6.79 -4.98 -13.82
C GLU A 207 5.37 -5.52 -13.90
N ILE A 208 4.97 -6.00 -15.09
CA ILE A 208 3.61 -6.46 -15.33
C ILE A 208 3.33 -7.78 -14.59
N ASN A 209 4.19 -8.77 -14.79
CA ASN A 209 3.99 -10.15 -14.34
C ASN A 209 4.92 -10.44 -13.15
N PHE A 210 4.46 -10.17 -11.93
CA PHE A 210 5.30 -10.17 -10.74
C PHE A 210 5.09 -11.43 -9.88
N SER A 211 5.56 -12.56 -10.38
CA SER A 211 5.46 -13.86 -9.70
C SER A 211 6.40 -13.99 -8.49
N GLU A 212 7.50 -13.23 -8.51
CA GLU A 212 8.57 -13.16 -7.53
C GLU A 212 8.04 -12.71 -6.17
N TYR A 213 6.95 -11.93 -6.14
CA TYR A 213 6.23 -11.60 -4.91
C TYR A 213 5.90 -12.85 -4.09
N PHE A 214 5.25 -13.85 -4.71
CA PHE A 214 4.89 -15.09 -4.02
C PHE A 214 6.09 -16.02 -3.80
N THR A 215 7.18 -15.85 -4.54
CA THR A 215 8.46 -16.51 -4.23
C THR A 215 9.00 -16.04 -2.88
N VAL A 216 8.94 -14.73 -2.59
CA VAL A 216 9.33 -14.18 -1.28
C VAL A 216 8.39 -14.66 -0.18
N VAL A 217 7.06 -14.56 -0.38
CA VAL A 217 6.06 -15.08 0.60
C VAL A 217 6.30 -16.56 0.93
N TYR A 218 6.62 -17.38 -0.08
CA TYR A 218 6.99 -18.78 0.12
C TYR A 218 8.24 -18.94 0.99
N ASN A 219 9.29 -18.15 0.72
CA ASN A 219 10.53 -18.19 1.48
C ASN A 219 10.33 -17.73 2.93
N ASP A 220 9.48 -16.72 3.18
CA ASP A 220 9.17 -16.24 4.52
C ASP A 220 8.39 -17.27 5.33
N LEU A 221 7.42 -17.94 4.70
CA LEU A 221 6.70 -19.08 5.29
C LEU A 221 7.65 -20.24 5.61
N LYS A 222 8.60 -20.52 4.71
CA LYS A 222 9.61 -21.57 4.93
C LYS A 222 10.56 -21.20 6.06
N GLY A 223 11.03 -19.95 6.10
CA GLY A 223 11.91 -19.44 7.15
C GLY A 223 11.23 -19.43 8.53
N THR A 224 9.92 -19.17 8.57
CA THR A 224 9.15 -19.09 9.81
C THR A 224 8.67 -20.46 10.31
N GLY A 225 7.99 -21.24 9.45
CA GLY A 225 7.32 -22.48 9.83
C GLY A 225 7.95 -23.77 9.29
N GLY A 226 9.09 -23.67 8.61
CA GLY A 226 9.80 -24.80 8.02
C GLY A 226 9.06 -25.48 6.86
N ASP A 227 9.64 -26.57 6.35
CA ASP A 227 9.10 -27.31 5.20
C ASP A 227 7.68 -27.86 5.45
N LYS A 228 7.33 -28.15 6.71
CA LYS A 228 5.98 -28.61 7.07
C LYS A 228 4.92 -27.54 6.81
N CYS A 229 5.18 -26.29 7.17
CA CYS A 229 4.23 -25.20 6.94
C CYS A 229 3.97 -24.99 5.45
N VAL A 230 5.04 -24.82 4.66
CA VAL A 230 4.89 -24.59 3.22
C VAL A 230 4.30 -25.78 2.47
N SER A 231 4.59 -27.01 2.91
CA SER A 231 3.97 -28.21 2.33
C SER A 231 2.47 -28.25 2.62
N ALA A 232 2.06 -27.90 3.85
CA ALA A 232 0.66 -27.83 4.20
C ALA A 232 -0.10 -26.74 3.43
N VAL A 233 0.51 -25.55 3.24
CA VAL A 233 -0.07 -24.46 2.44
C VAL A 233 -0.25 -24.91 0.98
N LYS A 234 0.82 -25.44 0.35
CA LYS A 234 0.74 -25.95 -1.04
C LYS A 234 -0.33 -27.00 -1.20
N GLN A 235 -0.40 -27.97 -0.28
CA GLN A 235 -1.38 -29.05 -0.32
C GLN A 235 -2.81 -28.53 -0.12
N ALA A 236 -3.02 -27.52 0.73
CA ALA A 236 -4.33 -26.92 0.92
C ALA A 236 -4.83 -26.22 -0.35
N PHE A 237 -4.00 -25.41 -1.02
CA PHE A 237 -4.36 -24.76 -2.27
C PHE A 237 -4.61 -25.76 -3.41
N TYR A 238 -3.82 -26.84 -3.45
CA TYR A 238 -4.07 -27.95 -4.37
C TYR A 238 -5.44 -28.63 -4.10
N GLN A 239 -5.78 -28.89 -2.83
CA GLN A 239 -7.08 -29.44 -2.46
C GLN A 239 -8.22 -28.48 -2.83
N VAL A 240 -8.08 -27.16 -2.62
CA VAL A 240 -9.07 -26.17 -3.06
C VAL A 240 -9.29 -26.28 -4.58
N ASP A 241 -8.21 -26.27 -5.37
CA ASP A 241 -8.29 -26.39 -6.83
C ASP A 241 -8.97 -27.69 -7.29
N LEU A 242 -8.74 -28.81 -6.61
CA LEU A 242 -9.46 -30.05 -6.92
C LEU A 242 -10.96 -29.95 -6.59
N LEU A 243 -11.29 -29.38 -5.43
CA LEU A 243 -12.67 -29.29 -4.94
C LEU A 243 -13.53 -28.34 -5.78
N THR A 244 -12.95 -27.33 -6.45
CA THR A 244 -13.71 -26.44 -7.35
C THR A 244 -14.22 -27.15 -8.61
N ARG A 245 -13.68 -28.32 -8.97
CA ARG A 245 -13.97 -29.02 -10.23
C ARG A 245 -15.16 -29.96 -10.20
N HIS A 246 -15.72 -30.26 -9.03
CA HIS A 246 -16.85 -31.18 -8.92
C HIS A 246 -17.87 -30.73 -7.86
N MET A 247 -19.15 -31.01 -8.11
CA MET A 247 -20.27 -30.48 -7.33
C MET A 247 -20.20 -30.78 -5.82
N VAL A 248 -19.76 -31.99 -5.44
CA VAL A 248 -19.61 -32.36 -4.02
C VAL A 248 -18.50 -31.54 -3.34
N GLY A 249 -17.41 -31.27 -4.06
CA GLY A 249 -16.29 -30.48 -3.56
C GLY A 249 -16.66 -29.01 -3.44
N GLN A 250 -17.38 -28.48 -4.43
CA GLN A 250 -17.94 -27.13 -4.40
C GLN A 250 -18.84 -26.91 -3.17
N ARG A 251 -19.77 -27.83 -2.90
CA ARG A 251 -20.63 -27.77 -1.69
C ARG A 251 -19.83 -27.85 -0.40
N ASN A 252 -18.68 -28.50 -0.41
CA ASN A 252 -17.78 -28.54 0.74
C ASN A 252 -17.08 -27.19 0.92
N LEU A 253 -16.59 -26.58 -0.17
CA LEU A 253 -15.97 -25.25 -0.16
C LEU A 253 -16.93 -24.17 0.36
N ASP A 254 -18.20 -24.21 -0.07
CA ASP A 254 -19.25 -23.29 0.43
C ASP A 254 -19.30 -23.25 1.96
N LYS A 255 -19.22 -24.43 2.59
CA LYS A 255 -19.29 -24.58 4.04
C LYS A 255 -17.97 -24.25 4.73
N LEU A 256 -16.85 -24.74 4.18
CA LEU A 256 -15.53 -24.57 4.78
C LEU A 256 -15.11 -23.10 4.78
N PHE A 257 -15.29 -22.40 3.67
CA PHE A 257 -14.86 -21.01 3.50
C PHE A 257 -15.97 -19.99 3.79
N VAL A 258 -17.18 -20.46 4.11
CA VAL A 258 -18.36 -19.63 4.37
C VAL A 258 -18.57 -18.65 3.21
N LEU A 259 -18.72 -19.18 1.99
CA LEU A 259 -18.81 -18.34 0.79
C LEU A 259 -20.12 -17.53 0.79
N CYS A 260 -20.05 -16.26 0.39
CA CYS A 260 -21.23 -15.40 0.32
C CYS A 260 -22.25 -15.88 -0.73
N ASP A 261 -21.75 -16.42 -1.84
CA ASP A 261 -22.54 -17.05 -2.89
C ASP A 261 -22.11 -18.50 -3.05
N SER A 262 -23.05 -19.40 -3.28
CA SER A 262 -22.70 -20.80 -3.49
C SER A 262 -21.85 -20.96 -4.76
N ILE A 263 -20.73 -21.66 -4.63
CA ILE A 263 -19.89 -22.12 -5.75
C ILE A 263 -20.45 -23.40 -6.39
N ALA A 264 -21.40 -24.06 -5.70
CA ALA A 264 -22.06 -25.25 -6.20
C ALA A 264 -23.24 -24.92 -7.11
N GLY A 265 -23.31 -25.57 -8.28
CA GLY A 265 -24.47 -25.46 -9.18
C GLY A 265 -24.53 -24.17 -10.02
N THR A 266 -23.63 -23.21 -9.78
CA THR A 266 -23.29 -22.16 -10.73
C THR A 266 -22.08 -22.62 -11.55
N THR A 267 -22.04 -22.39 -12.86
CA THR A 267 -20.79 -22.42 -13.62
C THR A 267 -19.95 -21.23 -13.17
N SER A 268 -19.21 -21.38 -12.07
CA SER A 268 -18.24 -20.39 -11.63
C SER A 268 -17.25 -20.17 -12.76
N SER A 269 -17.11 -18.92 -13.20
CA SER A 269 -16.20 -18.56 -14.27
C SER A 269 -14.75 -18.79 -13.85
N SER A 270 -13.84 -18.86 -14.82
CA SER A 270 -12.40 -18.84 -14.55
C SER A 270 -11.99 -17.66 -13.67
N GLU A 271 -12.68 -16.53 -13.84
CA GLU A 271 -12.50 -15.29 -13.11
C GLU A 271 -12.96 -15.42 -11.68
N ASP A 272 -14.12 -16.02 -11.40
CA ASP A 272 -14.56 -16.31 -10.03
C ASP A 272 -13.53 -17.17 -9.28
N ILE A 273 -13.00 -18.20 -9.94
CA ILE A 273 -11.98 -19.06 -9.34
C ILE A 273 -10.67 -18.29 -9.11
N ALA A 274 -10.16 -17.55 -10.09
CA ALA A 274 -8.96 -16.73 -9.91
C ALA A 274 -9.13 -15.69 -8.80
N ASN A 275 -10.32 -15.09 -8.70
CA ASN A 275 -10.69 -14.13 -7.67
C ASN A 275 -10.68 -14.81 -6.28
N LEU A 276 -11.23 -16.02 -6.13
CA LEU A 276 -11.13 -16.80 -4.89
C LEU A 276 -9.67 -17.08 -4.51
N PHE A 277 -8.85 -17.50 -5.45
CA PHE A 277 -7.43 -17.78 -5.21
C PHE A 277 -6.65 -16.51 -4.84
N GLU A 278 -6.93 -15.37 -5.46
CA GLU A 278 -6.32 -14.09 -5.08
C GLU A 278 -6.70 -13.71 -3.65
N THR A 279 -7.95 -13.91 -3.21
CA THR A 279 -8.33 -13.62 -1.81
C THR A 279 -7.61 -14.52 -0.83
N LEU A 280 -7.57 -15.83 -1.08
CA LEU A 280 -6.96 -16.80 -0.17
C LEU A 280 -5.43 -16.63 -0.10
N ASN A 281 -4.78 -16.35 -1.25
CA ASN A 281 -3.36 -16.00 -1.26
C ASN A 281 -3.09 -14.66 -0.55
N GLY A 282 -4.03 -13.71 -0.67
CA GLY A 282 -4.00 -12.42 0.01
C GLY A 282 -3.78 -12.54 1.51
N HIS A 283 -4.33 -13.57 2.16
CA HIS A 283 -4.14 -13.80 3.60
C HIS A 283 -2.67 -14.01 3.98
N PHE A 284 -1.94 -14.81 3.19
CA PHE A 284 -0.52 -15.07 3.40
C PHE A 284 0.35 -13.90 2.92
N ALA A 285 -0.02 -13.30 1.80
CA ALA A 285 0.67 -12.16 1.21
C ALA A 285 0.69 -10.95 2.15
N GLU A 286 -0.47 -10.58 2.70
CA GLU A 286 -0.57 -9.47 3.66
C GLU A 286 0.22 -9.76 4.93
N THR A 287 0.08 -10.98 5.46
CA THR A 287 0.76 -11.38 6.70
C THR A 287 2.28 -11.41 6.52
N ALA A 288 2.78 -11.83 5.34
CA ALA A 288 4.20 -11.78 5.02
C ALA A 288 4.69 -10.32 4.90
N GLN A 289 4.00 -9.49 4.11
CA GLN A 289 4.36 -8.09 3.89
C GLN A 289 4.46 -7.29 5.19
N TYR A 290 3.64 -7.61 6.20
CA TYR A 290 3.64 -6.91 7.50
C TYR A 290 4.02 -7.82 8.67
N ASN A 291 4.81 -8.87 8.43
CA ASN A 291 5.13 -9.86 9.45
C ASN A 291 5.93 -9.26 10.61
N LYS A 292 5.46 -9.46 11.85
CA LYS A 292 6.13 -9.02 13.09
C LYS A 292 6.59 -7.55 13.13
N ASP A 293 6.05 -6.68 12.27
CA ASP A 293 6.47 -5.29 12.29
C ASP A 293 6.15 -4.64 13.65
N ASN A 294 6.98 -3.67 14.03
CA ASN A 294 6.95 -3.11 15.36
C ASN A 294 5.68 -2.27 15.68
N ARG A 295 4.78 -2.00 14.72
CA ARG A 295 3.43 -1.44 14.98
C ARG A 295 2.55 -2.44 15.72
N MET A 296 2.75 -3.73 15.46
CA MET A 296 1.89 -4.81 15.96
C MET A 296 2.09 -5.14 17.44
N SER A 297 3.09 -4.53 18.09
CA SER A 297 3.36 -4.70 19.53
C SER A 297 2.20 -4.27 20.45
N LYS A 298 1.15 -3.62 19.93
CA LYS A 298 0.01 -3.12 20.73
C LYS A 298 -1.40 -3.34 20.12
N VAL A 299 -1.56 -4.07 19.02
CA VAL A 299 -2.87 -4.30 18.39
C VAL A 299 -3.51 -5.62 18.88
N PRO A 300 -4.80 -5.65 19.26
CA PRO A 300 -5.48 -6.91 19.55
C PRO A 300 -5.48 -7.83 18.32
N ASN A 301 -5.11 -9.10 18.50
CA ASN A 301 -5.00 -10.13 17.46
C ASN A 301 -3.83 -9.96 16.47
N ASN A 302 -2.61 -9.78 16.98
CA ASN A 302 -1.34 -9.82 16.23
C ASN A 302 -1.19 -11.13 15.40
N ILE A 303 -1.69 -11.14 14.17
CA ILE A 303 -1.56 -12.27 13.23
C ILE A 303 -0.19 -12.16 12.56
N THR A 304 0.66 -13.15 12.80
CA THR A 304 1.98 -13.27 12.17
C THR A 304 2.06 -14.51 11.29
N LEU A 305 3.15 -14.65 10.55
CA LEU A 305 3.44 -15.90 9.82
C LEU A 305 3.54 -17.11 10.78
N ASP A 306 3.95 -16.92 12.04
CA ASP A 306 3.91 -18.02 13.04
C ASP A 306 2.46 -18.41 13.34
N THR A 307 1.55 -17.44 13.46
CA THR A 307 0.12 -17.72 13.66
C THR A 307 -0.43 -18.58 12.52
N LEU A 308 -0.18 -18.17 11.28
CA LEU A 308 -0.64 -18.90 10.10
C LEU A 308 0.01 -20.28 10.01
N CYS A 309 1.33 -20.37 10.18
CA CYS A 309 2.03 -21.65 10.14
C CYS A 309 1.57 -22.60 11.25
N ASN A 310 1.33 -22.11 12.47
CA ASN A 310 0.80 -22.91 13.57
C ASN A 310 -0.57 -23.52 13.24
N ILE A 311 -1.44 -22.78 12.54
CA ILE A 311 -2.72 -23.32 12.04
C ILE A 311 -2.46 -24.38 10.96
N MET A 312 -1.60 -24.09 9.99
CA MET A 312 -1.36 -24.97 8.85
C MET A 312 -0.67 -26.29 9.22
N VAL A 313 0.13 -26.33 10.29
CA VAL A 313 0.77 -27.57 10.78
C VAL A 313 -0.07 -28.32 11.82
N ASN A 314 -1.21 -27.78 12.26
CA ASN A 314 -2.06 -28.40 13.26
C ASN A 314 -2.96 -29.49 12.65
N ASP A 315 -2.51 -30.74 12.74
CA ASP A 315 -3.20 -31.93 12.24
C ASP A 315 -4.57 -32.19 12.88
N LYS A 316 -4.79 -31.70 14.10
CA LYS A 316 -6.08 -31.81 14.81
C LYS A 316 -7.21 -31.06 14.13
N LEU A 317 -6.90 -30.08 13.27
CA LEU A 317 -7.89 -29.34 12.47
C LEU A 317 -8.33 -30.13 11.22
N GLY A 318 -7.75 -31.30 10.97
CA GLY A 318 -8.09 -32.18 9.85
C GLY A 318 -7.16 -32.00 8.63
N PRO A 319 -7.65 -32.32 7.43
CA PRO A 319 -6.92 -32.12 6.17
C PRO A 319 -6.49 -30.67 5.95
N GLU A 320 -5.51 -30.45 5.08
CA GLU A 320 -4.89 -29.14 4.87
C GLU A 320 -5.89 -28.06 4.42
N VAL A 321 -6.90 -28.42 3.62
CA VAL A 321 -7.99 -27.50 3.23
C VAL A 321 -8.80 -27.00 4.44
N ASN A 322 -8.99 -27.82 5.48
CA ASN A 322 -9.66 -27.40 6.71
C ASN A 322 -8.80 -26.41 7.51
N ARG A 323 -7.47 -26.59 7.46
CA ARG A 323 -6.52 -25.67 8.11
C ARG A 323 -6.48 -24.33 7.39
N LEU A 324 -6.52 -24.34 6.06
CA LEU A 324 -6.66 -23.13 5.26
C LEU A 324 -8.01 -22.43 5.50
N ALA A 325 -9.09 -23.21 5.65
CA ALA A 325 -10.39 -22.66 6.06
C ALA A 325 -10.34 -22.01 7.45
N ALA A 326 -9.57 -22.57 8.40
CA ALA A 326 -9.35 -21.95 9.70
C ALA A 326 -8.51 -20.66 9.62
N VAL A 327 -7.54 -20.57 8.71
CA VAL A 327 -6.86 -19.31 8.38
C VAL A 327 -7.87 -18.30 7.83
N ASN A 328 -8.72 -18.70 6.88
CA ASN A 328 -9.74 -17.82 6.32
C ASN A 328 -10.72 -17.31 7.39
N ASP A 329 -11.20 -18.17 8.29
CA ASP A 329 -12.07 -17.79 9.42
C ASP A 329 -11.39 -16.79 10.36
N LEU A 330 -10.10 -16.99 10.68
CA LEU A 330 -9.33 -16.05 11.48
C LEU A 330 -9.26 -14.67 10.80
N MET A 331 -9.00 -14.63 9.49
CA MET A 331 -8.86 -13.39 8.73
C MET A 331 -10.21 -12.69 8.56
N MET A 332 -11.29 -13.43 8.27
CA MET A 332 -12.64 -12.87 8.21
C MET A 332 -13.05 -12.27 9.56
N LYS A 333 -12.76 -12.93 10.68
CA LYS A 333 -13.02 -12.40 12.03
C LYS A 333 -12.24 -11.12 12.30
N ARG A 334 -10.95 -11.06 11.92
CA ARG A 334 -10.15 -9.83 12.03
C ARG A 334 -10.78 -8.68 11.26
N ASN A 335 -11.32 -8.96 10.08
CA ASN A 335 -11.87 -7.96 9.17
C ASN A 335 -13.39 -7.70 9.38
N ASN A 336 -14.02 -8.30 10.40
CA ASN A 336 -15.46 -8.24 10.62
C ASN A 336 -16.31 -8.68 9.39
N GLN A 337 -15.82 -9.66 8.64
CA GLN A 337 -16.51 -10.25 7.49
C GLN A 337 -17.38 -11.43 7.96
N THR A 338 -18.60 -11.51 7.44
CA THR A 338 -19.56 -12.58 7.76
C THR A 338 -19.50 -13.76 6.80
N CYS A 339 -18.96 -13.55 5.59
CA CYS A 339 -18.76 -14.54 4.55
C CYS A 339 -17.61 -14.11 3.63
N LEU A 340 -17.05 -15.05 2.88
CA LEU A 340 -16.01 -14.81 1.89
C LEU A 340 -16.63 -14.52 0.52
N ASP A 341 -16.55 -13.27 0.06
CA ASP A 341 -16.95 -12.90 -1.30
C ASP A 341 -15.81 -13.19 -2.28
N TYR A 342 -16.12 -13.97 -3.30
CA TYR A 342 -15.20 -14.33 -4.37
C TYR A 342 -15.78 -14.02 -5.76
N LYS A 343 -17.00 -13.46 -5.85
CA LYS A 343 -17.62 -13.22 -7.15
C LYS A 343 -16.94 -12.08 -7.88
N TYR A 344 -16.42 -12.38 -9.06
CA TYR A 344 -15.69 -11.43 -9.88
C TYR A 344 -16.57 -10.23 -10.25
N ASP A 345 -17.79 -10.48 -10.71
CA ASP A 345 -18.70 -9.41 -11.15
C ASP A 345 -19.11 -8.47 -10.01
N LYS A 346 -19.19 -8.96 -8.76
CA LYS A 346 -19.45 -8.11 -7.58
C LYS A 346 -18.27 -7.19 -7.32
N MET A 347 -17.04 -7.74 -7.31
CA MET A 347 -15.82 -6.94 -7.19
C MET A 347 -15.71 -5.90 -8.32
N ILE A 348 -16.01 -6.26 -9.57
CA ILE A 348 -16.00 -5.31 -10.70
C ILE A 348 -17.08 -4.24 -10.54
N SER A 349 -18.29 -4.61 -10.09
CA SER A 349 -19.38 -3.67 -9.83
C SER A 349 -18.97 -2.61 -8.80
N ASP A 350 -18.36 -3.04 -7.69
CA ASP A 350 -17.86 -2.13 -6.65
C ASP A 350 -16.75 -1.23 -7.21
N MET A 351 -15.79 -1.82 -7.92
CA MET A 351 -14.67 -1.08 -8.49
C MET A 351 -15.07 -0.10 -9.59
N ARG A 352 -16.22 -0.29 -10.25
CA ARG A 352 -16.80 0.67 -11.20
C ARG A 352 -17.46 1.87 -10.53
N ASN A 353 -17.65 1.86 -9.21
CA ASN A 353 -18.19 3.00 -8.50
C ASN A 353 -17.19 4.17 -8.51
N VAL A 354 -17.60 5.28 -9.09
CA VAL A 354 -16.77 6.48 -9.26
C VAL A 354 -16.95 7.51 -8.15
N SER A 355 -17.90 7.31 -7.24
CA SER A 355 -18.19 8.29 -6.19
C SER A 355 -17.08 8.38 -5.16
N TRP A 356 -16.70 9.59 -4.75
CA TRP A 356 -15.85 9.84 -3.58
C TRP A 356 -16.43 9.36 -2.24
N GLY A 357 -17.72 9.02 -2.20
CA GLY A 357 -18.37 8.39 -1.05
C GLY A 357 -18.36 6.86 -1.08
N SER A 358 -17.80 6.23 -2.12
CA SER A 358 -17.76 4.78 -2.26
C SER A 358 -16.64 4.15 -1.43
N GLU A 359 -16.81 2.91 -1.00
CA GLU A 359 -15.75 2.16 -0.28
C GLU A 359 -14.45 2.02 -1.09
N VAL A 360 -14.56 1.78 -2.40
CA VAL A 360 -13.38 1.65 -3.28
C VAL A 360 -12.63 2.97 -3.46
N SER A 361 -13.25 4.11 -3.11
CA SER A 361 -12.61 5.43 -3.14
C SER A 361 -11.63 5.67 -2.00
N GLU A 362 -11.55 4.77 -1.00
CA GLU A 362 -10.50 4.75 0.02
C GLU A 362 -9.10 4.39 -0.53
N GLY A 363 -8.94 4.36 -1.86
CA GLY A 363 -7.68 4.16 -2.58
C GLY A 363 -7.64 2.89 -3.44
N GLY A 364 -8.65 2.02 -3.35
CA GLY A 364 -8.70 0.77 -4.14
C GLY A 364 -8.81 1.04 -5.64
N ARG A 365 -9.81 1.83 -6.06
CA ARG A 365 -10.02 2.16 -7.48
C ARG A 365 -8.83 2.95 -8.05
N GLN A 366 -8.28 3.88 -7.27
CA GLN A 366 -7.12 4.69 -7.64
C GLN A 366 -5.87 3.84 -7.84
N TRP A 367 -5.59 2.93 -6.90
CA TRP A 367 -4.44 2.03 -7.01
C TRP A 367 -4.58 1.07 -8.20
N TYR A 368 -5.79 0.57 -8.44
CA TYR A 368 -6.08 -0.22 -9.63
C TYR A 368 -5.83 0.57 -10.91
N TYR A 369 -6.19 1.85 -10.94
CA TYR A 369 -5.92 2.70 -12.10
C TYR A 369 -4.40 2.81 -12.35
N GLN A 370 -3.61 3.17 -11.33
CA GLN A 370 -2.16 3.31 -11.47
C GLN A 370 -1.46 2.00 -11.86
N THR A 371 -1.91 0.87 -11.34
CA THR A 371 -1.41 -0.46 -11.75
C THR A 371 -1.84 -0.84 -13.17
N CYS A 372 -2.92 -0.25 -13.71
CA CYS A 372 -3.34 -0.42 -15.10
C CYS A 372 -2.74 0.60 -16.08
N THR A 373 -2.11 1.69 -15.61
CA THR A 373 -1.56 2.76 -16.47
C THR A 373 -0.07 3.01 -16.33
N ASP A 374 0.52 2.73 -15.17
CA ASP A 374 1.90 3.14 -14.86
C ASP A 374 2.76 1.93 -14.46
N PHE A 375 2.26 1.02 -13.64
CA PHE A 375 3.13 0.12 -12.86
C PHE A 375 3.03 -1.37 -13.14
N GLY A 376 1.85 -1.88 -13.51
CA GLY A 376 1.60 -3.32 -13.43
C GLY A 376 1.53 -3.78 -11.97
N PHE A 377 2.55 -4.49 -11.52
CA PHE A 377 2.68 -5.12 -10.21
C PHE A 377 1.68 -6.24 -9.93
N TYR A 378 1.30 -7.00 -10.96
CA TYR A 378 0.34 -8.07 -10.78
C TYR A 378 1.01 -9.28 -10.13
N GLN A 379 0.59 -9.61 -8.90
CA GLN A 379 1.08 -10.77 -8.16
C GLN A 379 0.48 -12.05 -8.76
N THR A 380 1.14 -12.59 -9.77
CA THR A 380 0.64 -13.73 -10.53
C THR A 380 1.02 -15.06 -9.90
N THR A 381 0.15 -16.05 -10.13
CA THR A 381 0.40 -17.47 -9.84
C THR A 381 -0.26 -18.31 -10.94
N ASP A 382 -0.04 -19.63 -10.95
CA ASP A 382 -0.73 -20.54 -11.88
C ASP A 382 -2.27 -20.43 -11.84
N ARG A 383 -2.83 -20.03 -10.68
CA ARG A 383 -4.28 -19.87 -10.48
C ARG A 383 -4.75 -18.42 -10.52
N ILE A 384 -3.82 -17.48 -10.61
CA ILE A 384 -4.09 -16.03 -10.75
C ILE A 384 -3.27 -15.55 -11.94
N PRO A 385 -3.68 -15.91 -13.18
CA PRO A 385 -2.90 -15.64 -14.37
C PRO A 385 -2.85 -14.14 -14.70
N LEU A 386 -1.88 -13.71 -15.50
CA LEU A 386 -1.78 -12.31 -15.94
C LEU A 386 -3.09 -11.80 -16.58
N ASP A 387 -3.70 -12.60 -17.45
CA ASP A 387 -4.93 -12.23 -18.15
C ASP A 387 -6.09 -11.87 -17.21
N PHE A 388 -6.12 -12.43 -16.00
CA PHE A 388 -7.10 -12.07 -14.98
C PHE A 388 -6.97 -10.59 -14.57
N PHE A 389 -5.74 -10.11 -14.34
CA PHE A 389 -5.49 -8.71 -13.98
C PHE A 389 -5.70 -7.76 -15.15
N ILE A 390 -5.32 -8.15 -16.36
CA ILE A 390 -5.59 -7.37 -17.57
C ILE A 390 -7.10 -7.23 -17.81
N LYS A 391 -7.85 -8.32 -17.59
CA LYS A 391 -9.31 -8.30 -17.67
C LYS A 391 -9.93 -7.38 -16.62
N GLN A 392 -9.43 -7.38 -15.38
CA GLN A 392 -9.85 -6.42 -14.36
C GLN A 392 -9.65 -4.97 -14.83
N CYS A 393 -8.51 -4.64 -15.44
CA CYS A 393 -8.26 -3.30 -15.98
C CYS A 393 -9.31 -2.89 -17.02
N SER A 394 -9.55 -3.76 -18.01
CA SER A 394 -10.54 -3.53 -19.06
C SER A 394 -11.95 -3.41 -18.50
N ASP A 395 -12.33 -4.29 -17.58
CA ASP A 395 -13.68 -4.34 -17.03
C ASP A 395 -13.95 -3.15 -16.10
N ILE A 396 -12.96 -2.64 -15.37
CA ILE A 396 -13.13 -1.50 -14.43
C ILE A 396 -13.08 -0.14 -15.15
N PHE A 397 -12.15 0.03 -16.09
CA PHE A 397 -11.85 1.33 -16.68
C PHE A 397 -12.24 1.45 -18.16
N GLY A 398 -12.58 0.35 -18.82
CA GLY A 398 -13.03 0.27 -20.20
C GLY A 398 -12.04 -0.45 -21.12
N PRO A 399 -12.46 -0.84 -22.34
CA PRO A 399 -11.72 -1.76 -23.23
C PRO A 399 -10.37 -1.23 -23.73
N LYS A 400 -10.10 0.07 -23.57
CA LYS A 400 -8.78 0.64 -23.86
C LYS A 400 -7.71 0.14 -22.88
N PHE A 401 -8.08 -0.19 -21.65
CA PHE A 401 -7.17 -0.64 -20.59
C PHE A 401 -6.86 -2.13 -20.74
N ASN A 402 -6.21 -2.47 -21.85
CA ASN A 402 -5.76 -3.81 -22.21
C ASN A 402 -4.24 -3.94 -22.00
N LEU A 403 -3.69 -5.13 -22.28
CA LEU A 403 -2.26 -5.43 -22.10
C LEU A 403 -1.34 -4.40 -22.77
N THR A 404 -1.66 -3.94 -23.98
CA THR A 404 -0.84 -2.95 -24.69
C THR A 404 -0.76 -1.61 -23.97
N ILE A 405 -1.82 -1.17 -23.30
CA ILE A 405 -1.77 0.07 -22.49
C ILE A 405 -0.93 -0.14 -21.24
N VAL A 406 -1.06 -1.28 -20.56
CA VAL A 406 -0.24 -1.62 -19.38
C VAL A 406 1.24 -1.69 -19.77
N GLU A 407 1.58 -2.33 -20.88
CA GLU A 407 2.95 -2.43 -21.41
C GLU A 407 3.57 -1.07 -21.70
N ARG A 408 2.82 -0.16 -22.34
CA ARG A 408 3.28 1.20 -22.58
C ARG A 408 3.50 1.96 -21.27
N GLY A 409 2.59 1.77 -20.31
CA GLY A 409 2.68 2.34 -18.97
C GLY A 409 3.97 1.95 -18.27
N VAL A 410 4.20 0.64 -18.14
CA VAL A 410 5.38 0.06 -17.51
C VAL A 410 6.67 0.49 -18.22
N GLN A 411 6.68 0.44 -19.56
CA GLN A 411 7.83 0.90 -20.34
C GLN A 411 8.12 2.38 -20.09
N ARG A 412 7.08 3.23 -20.08
CA ARG A 412 7.20 4.66 -19.82
C ARG A 412 7.75 4.92 -18.41
N THR A 413 7.20 4.29 -17.38
CA THR A 413 7.67 4.41 -15.99
C THR A 413 9.15 4.04 -15.87
N ASN A 414 9.54 2.88 -16.41
CA ASN A 414 10.94 2.43 -16.37
C ASN A 414 11.86 3.33 -17.21
N THR A 415 11.38 3.92 -18.31
CA THR A 415 12.14 4.88 -19.11
C THR A 415 12.37 6.19 -18.35
N LEU A 416 11.36 6.68 -17.63
CA LEU A 416 11.43 7.95 -16.91
C LEU A 416 12.29 7.85 -15.65
N TYR A 417 12.25 6.71 -14.96
CA TYR A 417 12.86 6.58 -13.64
C TYR A 417 14.07 5.62 -13.59
N GLY A 418 14.27 4.77 -14.60
CA GLY A 418 15.44 3.89 -14.72
C GLY A 418 15.33 2.55 -14.00
N GLY A 419 14.17 2.21 -13.44
CA GLY A 419 13.93 0.92 -12.76
C GLY A 419 14.96 0.63 -11.67
N LEU A 420 15.66 -0.51 -11.77
CA LEU A 420 16.72 -0.89 -10.82
C LEU A 420 18.09 -0.24 -11.08
N ASN A 421 18.21 0.63 -12.08
CA ASN A 421 19.44 1.37 -12.40
C ASN A 421 19.17 2.89 -12.48
N PRO A 422 18.61 3.52 -11.44
CA PRO A 422 18.31 4.95 -11.47
C PRO A 422 19.59 5.78 -11.48
N SER A 423 19.62 6.82 -12.31
CA SER A 423 20.70 7.82 -12.28
C SER A 423 20.38 8.87 -11.22
N VAL A 424 20.70 8.57 -9.97
CA VAL A 424 20.35 9.41 -8.82
C VAL A 424 21.48 9.47 -7.78
N THR A 425 21.56 10.57 -7.05
CA THR A 425 22.48 10.79 -5.92
C THR A 425 21.71 11.32 -4.71
N ASN A 426 22.31 11.21 -3.52
CA ASN A 426 21.71 11.65 -2.26
C ASN A 426 20.38 10.93 -1.95
N VAL A 427 20.29 9.65 -2.33
CA VAL A 427 19.19 8.77 -1.94
C VAL A 427 19.75 7.60 -1.16
N ILE A 428 19.14 7.27 -0.03
CA ILE A 428 19.35 5.98 0.64
C ILE A 428 18.15 5.09 0.37
N PHE A 429 18.42 3.93 -0.23
CA PHE A 429 17.40 2.90 -0.46
C PHE A 429 17.40 1.92 0.71
N VAL A 430 16.23 1.62 1.25
CA VAL A 430 16.08 0.74 2.40
C VAL A 430 15.03 -0.32 2.07
N GLN A 431 15.36 -1.59 2.29
CA GLN A 431 14.49 -2.73 1.96
C GLN A 431 14.48 -3.71 3.14
N GLY A 432 13.34 -4.35 3.40
CA GLY A 432 13.23 -5.45 4.36
C GLY A 432 13.42 -6.80 3.65
N SER A 433 14.16 -7.74 4.23
CA SER A 433 14.36 -9.03 3.57
C SER A 433 13.10 -9.92 3.54
N TYR A 434 12.13 -9.67 4.44
CA TYR A 434 10.83 -10.37 4.49
C TYR A 434 9.72 -9.57 3.78
N ASP A 435 10.05 -8.43 3.19
CA ASP A 435 9.10 -7.62 2.43
C ASP A 435 9.03 -8.13 0.98
N PRO A 436 7.94 -8.73 0.48
CA PRO A 436 7.88 -9.23 -0.89
C PRO A 436 8.21 -8.19 -1.97
N TRP A 437 8.01 -6.91 -1.68
CA TRP A 437 8.30 -5.81 -2.61
C TRP A 437 9.80 -5.53 -2.81
N HIS A 438 10.69 -6.06 -1.95
CA HIS A 438 12.14 -5.86 -2.11
C HIS A 438 12.67 -6.40 -3.44
N ALA A 439 11.97 -7.35 -4.06
CA ALA A 439 12.31 -7.90 -5.37
C ALA A 439 12.28 -6.85 -6.51
N LEU A 440 11.45 -5.81 -6.37
CA LEU A 440 11.35 -4.69 -7.32
C LEU A 440 12.15 -3.45 -6.87
N GLY A 441 12.92 -3.57 -5.79
CA GLY A 441 13.65 -2.48 -5.16
C GLY A 441 15.18 -2.58 -5.32
N ILE A 442 15.87 -1.52 -4.92
CA ILE A 442 17.35 -1.49 -4.89
C ILE A 442 17.85 -2.18 -3.62
N ASN A 443 18.52 -3.32 -3.81
CA ASN A 443 19.08 -4.12 -2.71
C ASN A 443 20.62 -4.04 -2.61
N LYS A 444 21.28 -3.25 -3.46
CA LYS A 444 22.75 -3.17 -3.54
C LYS A 444 23.22 -1.73 -3.64
N SER A 445 24.20 -1.39 -2.80
CA SER A 445 24.85 -0.09 -2.83
C SER A 445 25.66 0.10 -4.11
N THR A 446 25.76 1.35 -4.56
CA THR A 446 26.64 1.76 -5.66
C THR A 446 27.55 2.89 -5.20
N LYS A 447 28.39 3.43 -6.10
CA LYS A 447 29.14 4.65 -5.82
C LYS A 447 28.25 5.90 -5.70
N LEU A 448 27.02 5.85 -6.23
CA LEU A 448 26.12 7.01 -6.29
C LEU A 448 25.16 7.07 -5.09
N TYR A 449 24.79 5.91 -4.56
CA TYR A 449 23.81 5.79 -3.48
C TYR A 449 24.08 4.55 -2.60
N PRO A 450 23.86 4.66 -1.28
CA PRO A 450 23.78 3.49 -0.40
C PRO A 450 22.45 2.75 -0.56
N ALA A 451 22.49 1.45 -0.34
CA ALA A 451 21.33 0.59 -0.17
C ALA A 451 21.49 -0.30 1.07
N VAL A 452 20.45 -0.38 1.88
CA VAL A 452 20.40 -1.12 3.13
C VAL A 452 19.31 -2.19 3.04
N VAL A 453 19.69 -3.45 3.17
CA VAL A 453 18.73 -4.56 3.33
C VAL A 453 18.71 -4.96 4.80
N ILE A 454 17.55 -4.82 5.44
CA ILE A 454 17.35 -5.09 6.85
C ILE A 454 16.89 -6.53 7.01
N ASP A 455 17.73 -7.34 7.64
CA ASP A 455 17.44 -8.75 7.88
C ASP A 455 16.19 -8.94 8.75
N SER A 456 15.31 -9.85 8.31
CA SER A 456 14.03 -10.21 8.89
C SER A 456 13.03 -9.06 9.09
N ALA A 457 13.29 -7.89 8.51
CA ALA A 457 12.37 -6.75 8.56
C ALA A 457 11.30 -6.85 7.47
N SER A 458 10.13 -6.35 7.81
CA SER A 458 8.95 -6.33 6.93
C SER A 458 8.80 -4.97 6.24
N HIS A 459 7.68 -4.79 5.53
CA HIS A 459 7.43 -3.64 4.67
C HIS A 459 7.49 -2.31 5.45
N CYS A 460 8.40 -1.43 5.03
CA CYS A 460 8.63 -0.09 5.60
C CYS A 460 8.93 -0.03 7.10
N GLU A 461 9.36 -1.13 7.72
CA GLU A 461 9.47 -1.21 9.19
C GLU A 461 10.43 -0.17 9.80
N ASN A 462 11.46 0.22 9.05
CA ASN A 462 12.42 1.26 9.43
C ASN A 462 11.76 2.64 9.68
N MET A 463 10.61 2.91 9.08
CA MET A 463 9.92 4.20 9.18
C MET A 463 9.19 4.40 10.51
N TYR A 464 8.78 3.32 11.17
CA TYR A 464 8.06 3.40 12.43
C TYR A 464 8.95 3.85 13.58
N SER A 465 8.32 4.26 14.68
CA SER A 465 9.03 4.69 15.88
C SER A 465 9.94 3.56 16.39
N PRO A 466 11.16 3.89 16.87
CA PRO A 466 12.00 2.92 17.55
C PRO A 466 11.29 2.27 18.73
N SER A 467 11.51 0.98 18.88
CA SER A 467 10.97 0.12 19.92
C SER A 467 12.10 -0.66 20.59
N VAL A 468 11.91 -0.95 21.89
CA VAL A 468 12.84 -1.83 22.63
C VAL A 468 12.86 -3.25 22.06
N TYR A 469 11.84 -3.64 21.30
CA TYR A 469 11.74 -4.95 20.66
C TYR A 469 12.30 -4.99 19.24
N ASP A 470 12.80 -3.87 18.71
CA ASP A 470 13.40 -3.85 17.37
C ASP A 470 14.59 -4.82 17.27
N SER A 471 14.71 -5.50 16.13
CA SER A 471 15.88 -6.32 15.84
C SER A 471 17.15 -5.47 15.79
N GLU A 472 18.30 -6.08 16.03
CA GLU A 472 19.57 -5.37 15.95
C GLU A 472 19.82 -4.82 14.53
N ALA A 473 19.46 -5.58 13.49
CA ALA A 473 19.54 -5.13 12.10
C ALA A 473 18.70 -3.86 11.86
N LEU A 474 17.47 -3.80 12.39
CA LEU A 474 16.59 -2.64 12.27
C LEU A 474 17.16 -1.41 12.99
N ARG A 475 17.73 -1.60 14.19
CA ARG A 475 18.40 -0.51 14.93
C ARG A 475 19.60 0.04 14.15
N GLN A 476 20.46 -0.84 13.64
CA GLN A 476 21.63 -0.44 12.85
C GLN A 476 21.23 0.28 11.56
N ALA A 477 20.18 -0.16 10.88
CA ALA A 477 19.67 0.51 9.70
C ALA A 477 19.21 1.94 10.01
N ARG A 478 18.52 2.17 11.13
CA ARG A 478 18.10 3.52 11.55
C ARG A 478 19.30 4.43 11.88
N ILE A 479 20.37 3.89 12.44
CA ILE A 479 21.62 4.63 12.66
C ILE A 479 22.23 5.02 11.32
N GLN A 480 22.35 4.09 10.36
CA GLN A 480 22.89 4.38 9.03
C GLN A 480 22.07 5.44 8.27
N ILE A 481 20.73 5.39 8.37
CA ILE A 481 19.85 6.42 7.79
C ILE A 481 20.11 7.78 8.43
N GLU A 482 20.22 7.84 9.75
CA GLU A 482 20.49 9.08 10.47
C GLU A 482 21.86 9.67 10.09
N GLU A 483 22.90 8.83 10.02
CA GLU A 483 24.24 9.25 9.60
C GLU A 483 24.27 9.75 8.17
N PHE A 484 23.57 9.07 7.26
CA PHE A 484 23.40 9.49 5.87
C PHE A 484 22.77 10.89 5.78
N ILE A 485 21.65 11.11 6.46
CA ILE A 485 20.97 12.42 6.51
C ILE A 485 21.89 13.46 7.14
N GLY A 486 22.54 13.13 8.26
CA GLY A 486 23.47 14.03 8.94
C GLY A 486 24.64 14.46 8.06
N ASN A 487 25.18 13.55 7.25
CA ASN A 487 26.25 13.86 6.30
C ASN A 487 25.75 14.81 5.21
N LEU A 488 24.60 14.54 4.60
CA LEU A 488 23.98 15.45 3.61
C LEU A 488 23.81 16.87 4.17
N LEU A 489 23.32 16.98 5.40
CA LEU A 489 23.08 18.27 6.03
C LEU A 489 24.39 19.01 6.41
N LYS A 490 25.47 18.28 6.73
CA LYS A 490 26.80 18.85 7.03
C LYS A 490 27.60 19.29 5.80
N SER A 491 27.44 18.64 4.65
CA SER A 491 28.27 18.85 3.45
C SER A 491 28.01 20.14 2.67
N ALA A 492 27.60 21.25 3.32
CA ALA A 492 27.46 22.55 2.67
C ALA A 492 28.43 23.58 3.25
#